data_AF-A0AA41SVH8-F1
#
_entry.id   AF-A0AA41SVH8-F1
#
_cell.length_a   1.000
_cell.length_b   1.000
_cell.length_c   1.000
_cell.angle_alpha   90.00
_cell.angle_beta   90.00
_cell.angle_gamma   90.00
#
_symmetry.space_group_name_H-M   'P 1'
#
loop_
_entity.id
_entity.type
_entity.pdbx_description
1 polymer ?
#
loop_
_entity_poly.entity_id
_entity_poly.type
_entity_poly.pdbx_seq_one_letter_code
_entity_poly.pdbx_strand_id
1 'polypeptide(L)' 'MSAKQKGKCEELAKANMTCYEREMQTYVRPTGETQKKLKNPKGPRRPPSASFLYCSENHPKTKRGHPLEMLQRTWRDVE' A
#
# COMPACT_ATOMS: atom_id res chain seq x y z
N MET A 1 17.25 -18.53 -6.81
CA MET A 1 17.17 -18.04 -5.41
C MET A 1 16.22 -18.93 -4.64
N SER A 2 16.66 -19.55 -3.54
CA SER A 2 15.79 -20.36 -2.68
C SER A 2 14.82 -19.46 -1.89
N ALA A 3 13.61 -19.95 -1.59
CA ALA A 3 12.63 -19.26 -0.74
C ALA A 3 13.24 -18.85 0.62
N LYS A 4 14.12 -19.69 1.17
CA LYS A 4 14.84 -19.42 2.42
C LYS A 4 15.84 -18.26 2.31
N GLN A 5 16.47 -18.10 1.15
CA GLN A 5 17.37 -16.98 0.88
C GLN A 5 16.59 -15.70 0.60
N LYS A 6 15.43 -15.81 -0.06
CA LYS A 6 14.54 -14.68 -0.33
C LYS A 6 13.97 -14.08 0.97
N GLY A 7 13.51 -14.92 1.91
CA GLY A 7 13.00 -14.44 3.21
C GLY A 7 14.05 -13.66 4.00
N LYS A 8 15.28 -14.16 4.09
CA LYS A 8 16.40 -13.45 4.75
C LYS A 8 16.73 -12.11 4.08
N CYS A 9 16.68 -12.07 2.76
CA CYS A 9 16.91 -10.84 2.00
C CYS A 9 15.80 -9.82 2.24
N GLU A 10 14.53 -10.26 2.29
CA GLU A 10 13.39 -9.41 2.59
C GLU A 10 13.45 -8.84 4.02
N GLU A 11 13.88 -9.61 5.01
CA GLU A 11 14.07 -9.12 6.40
C GLU A 11 15.17 -8.06 6.48
N LEU A 12 16.34 -8.32 5.87
CA LEU A 12 17.43 -7.36 5.82
C LEU A 12 17.04 -6.07 5.07
N ALA A 13 16.26 -6.20 3.99
CA ALA A 13 15.75 -5.06 3.23
C ALA A 13 14.79 -4.19 4.05
N LYS A 14 13.87 -4.81 4.81
CA LYS A 14 12.94 -4.08 5.69
C LYS A 14 13.68 -3.33 6.81
N ALA A 15 14.68 -3.96 7.41
CA ALA A 15 15.52 -3.32 8.42
C ALA A 15 16.29 -2.12 7.84
N ASN A 16 16.92 -2.30 6.68
CA ASN A 16 17.64 -1.25 5.99
C ASN A 16 16.73 -0.07 5.60
N MET A 17 15.54 -0.36 5.07
CA MET A 17 14.54 0.66 4.74
C MET A 17 14.13 1.48 5.97
N THR A 18 13.90 0.82 7.11
CA THR A 18 13.51 1.49 8.36
C THR A 18 14.62 2.40 8.89
N CYS A 19 15.87 1.94 8.84
CA CYS A 19 17.03 2.75 9.23
C CYS A 19 17.20 3.97 8.31
N TYR A 20 17.07 3.75 7.00
CA TYR A 20 17.18 4.82 6.00
C TYR A 20 16.08 5.87 6.18
N GLU A 21 14.82 5.45 6.39
CA GLU A 21 13.71 6.37 6.64
C GLU A 21 13.92 7.21 7.91
N ARG A 22 14.54 6.64 8.96
CA ARG A 22 14.89 7.36 10.18
C ARG A 22 16.04 8.35 9.95
N GLU A 23 17.06 7.93 9.23
CA GLU A 23 18.25 8.76 8.95
C GLU A 23 17.93 9.92 8.00
N MET A 24 17.05 9.68 7.02
CA MET A 24 16.66 10.66 6.01
C MET A 24 15.46 11.53 6.41
N GLN A 25 14.99 11.51 7.67
CA GLN A 25 13.86 12.36 8.12
C GLN A 25 14.11 13.85 7.90
N THR A 26 15.34 14.30 8.04
CA THR A 26 15.74 15.72 7.88
C THR A 26 16.12 16.07 6.44
N TYR A 27 16.11 15.08 5.54
CA TYR A 27 16.53 15.26 4.16
C TYR A 27 15.40 15.87 3.32
N VAL A 28 15.56 17.15 2.96
CA VAL A 28 14.66 17.85 2.01
C VAL A 28 15.17 17.61 0.60
N ARG A 29 14.45 16.78 -0.14
CA ARG A 29 14.79 16.48 -1.54
C ARG A 29 14.51 17.72 -2.41
N PRO A 30 15.40 18.07 -3.37
CA PRO A 30 15.13 19.14 -4.31
C PRO A 30 13.79 18.93 -5.01
N THR A 31 12.99 19.99 -5.12
CA THR A 31 11.54 20.01 -5.37
C THR A 31 11.06 19.39 -6.69
N GLY A 32 11.93 18.77 -7.49
CA GLY A 32 11.66 18.36 -8.87
C GLY A 32 11.52 16.85 -9.14
N GLU A 33 11.90 15.95 -8.23
CA GLU A 33 12.20 14.56 -8.66
C GLU A 33 11.07 13.54 -8.48
N THR A 34 9.95 13.84 -7.82
CA THR A 34 8.86 12.85 -7.61
C THR A 34 7.47 13.39 -7.87
N GLN A 35 7.30 14.24 -8.88
CA GLN A 35 5.99 14.25 -9.53
C GLN A 35 5.82 12.88 -10.19
N LYS A 36 5.12 11.96 -9.50
CA LYS A 36 4.65 10.69 -10.05
C LYS A 36 4.12 11.03 -11.43
N LYS A 37 4.81 10.59 -12.49
CA LYS A 37 4.42 10.86 -13.88
C LYS A 37 2.91 10.69 -13.94
N LEU A 38 2.21 11.79 -14.23
CA LEU A 38 0.75 11.80 -14.28
C LEU A 38 0.37 10.58 -15.11
N LYS A 39 -0.45 9.67 -14.54
CA LYS A 39 -0.82 8.46 -15.28
C LYS A 39 -1.34 8.93 -16.63
N ASN A 40 -0.80 8.37 -17.71
CA ASN A 40 -1.25 8.68 -19.06
C ASN A 40 -2.79 8.61 -19.08
N PRO A 41 -3.50 9.72 -19.36
CA PRO A 41 -4.97 9.74 -19.25
C PRO A 41 -5.67 8.71 -20.11
N LYS A 42 -5.02 8.29 -21.21
CA LYS A 42 -5.49 7.30 -22.18
C LYS A 42 -4.90 5.89 -21.98
N GLY A 43 -4.08 5.67 -20.95
CA GLY A 43 -3.48 4.37 -20.69
C GLY A 43 -4.45 3.40 -20.02
N PRO A 44 -4.27 2.08 -20.18
CA PRO A 44 -5.05 1.10 -19.45
C PRO A 44 -4.93 1.33 -17.94
N ARG A 45 -6.07 1.40 -17.25
CA ARG A 45 -6.10 1.51 -15.79
C ARG A 45 -5.62 0.20 -15.17
N ARG A 46 -4.95 0.28 -14.03
CA ARG A 46 -4.59 -0.92 -13.27
C ARG A 46 -5.88 -1.62 -12.84
N PRO A 47 -5.93 -2.96 -12.88
CA PRO A 47 -7.09 -3.68 -12.38
C PRO A 47 -7.32 -3.30 -10.91
N PRO A 48 -8.59 -3.15 -10.48
CA PRO A 48 -8.90 -2.88 -9.09
C PRO A 48 -8.36 -4.02 -8.23
N SER A 49 -7.75 -3.68 -7.10
CA SER A 49 -7.33 -4.69 -6.11
C SER A 49 -8.56 -5.39 -5.53
N ALA A 50 -8.38 -6.62 -5.02
CA ALA A 50 -9.44 -7.33 -4.29
C ALA A 50 -10.05 -6.42 -3.21
N SER A 51 -9.19 -5.77 -2.42
CA SER A 51 -9.58 -4.78 -1.40
C SER A 51 -10.49 -3.67 -1.95
N PHE A 52 -10.24 -3.18 -3.16
CA PHE A 52 -11.08 -2.14 -3.76
C PHE A 52 -12.43 -2.67 -4.23
N LEU A 53 -12.47 -3.90 -4.75
CA LEU A 53 -13.70 -4.55 -5.18
C LEU A 53 -14.66 -4.73 -4.00
N TYR A 54 -14.23 -5.29 -2.88
CA TYR A 54 -15.18 -5.44 -1.77
C TYR A 54 -15.43 -4.16 -0.97
N CYS A 55 -14.53 -3.18 -1.03
CA CYS A 55 -14.89 -1.82 -0.62
C CYS A 55 -16.10 -1.33 -1.44
N SER A 56 -16.14 -1.57 -2.76
CA SER A 56 -17.29 -1.14 -3.58
C SER A 56 -18.61 -1.81 -3.18
N GLU A 57 -18.57 -3.07 -2.74
CA GLU A 57 -19.76 -3.85 -2.36
C GLU A 57 -20.23 -3.58 -0.93
N ASN A 58 -19.31 -3.39 0.02
CA ASN A 58 -19.61 -3.34 1.45
C ASN A 58 -19.60 -1.93 2.02
N HIS A 59 -18.92 -0.96 1.39
CA HIS A 59 -18.97 0.45 1.80
C HIS A 59 -20.40 1.04 1.90
N PRO A 60 -21.37 0.76 1.01
CA PRO A 60 -22.73 1.25 1.20
C PRO A 60 -23.44 0.63 2.41
N LYS A 61 -23.11 -0.61 2.77
CA LYS A 61 -23.69 -1.34 3.92
C LYS A 61 -23.17 -0.78 5.25
N THR A 62 -21.92 -0.32 5.28
CA THR A 62 -21.22 0.14 6.49
C THR A 62 -21.41 1.65 6.77
N LYS A 63 -22.32 2.34 6.07
CA LYS A 63 -22.57 3.79 6.22
C LYS A 63 -23.06 4.24 7.61
N ARG A 64 -23.42 3.32 8.52
CA ARG A 64 -23.84 3.65 9.89
C ARG A 64 -22.68 3.39 10.88
N GLY A 65 -21.97 4.43 11.30
CA GLY A 65 -20.99 4.38 12.38
C GLY A 65 -19.54 4.53 11.91
N HIS A 66 -18.77 3.44 11.93
CA HIS A 66 -17.32 3.43 11.64
C HIS A 66 -17.02 2.63 10.36
N PRO A 67 -17.08 3.27 9.17
CA PRO A 67 -17.02 2.57 7.89
C PRO A 67 -15.66 1.91 7.61
N LEU A 68 -14.56 2.47 8.12
CA LEU A 68 -13.21 1.95 7.86
C LEU A 68 -12.85 0.75 8.76
N GLU A 69 -13.23 0.81 10.04
CA GLU A 69 -12.87 -0.21 11.03
C GLU A 69 -13.66 -1.50 10.81
N MET A 70 -14.97 -1.40 10.57
CA MET A 70 -15.81 -2.55 10.25
C MET A 70 -15.41 -3.20 8.94
N LEU A 71 -15.03 -2.43 7.92
CA LEU A 71 -14.57 -2.94 6.63
C LEU A 71 -13.22 -3.66 6.79
N GLN A 72 -12.27 -3.11 7.54
CA GLN A 72 -10.98 -3.77 7.82
C GLN A 72 -11.14 -5.06 8.63
N ARG A 73 -12.08 -5.10 9.58
CA ARG A 73 -12.35 -6.30 10.39
C ARG A 73 -12.95 -7.41 9.52
N THR A 74 -13.95 -7.06 8.73
CA THR A 74 -14.62 -8.01 7.82
C THR A 74 -13.73 -8.41 6.63
N TRP A 75 -12.72 -7.61 6.26
CA TRP A 75 -11.65 -8.01 5.35
C TRP A 75 -10.69 -9.04 5.95
N ARG A 76 -10.30 -8.86 7.23
CA ARG A 76 -9.44 -9.81 7.96
C ARG A 76 -10.09 -11.17 8.13
N ASP A 77 -11.42 -11.24 8.18
CA ASP A 77 -12.16 -12.50 8.28
C ASP A 77 -12.32 -13.20 6.91
N VAL A 78 -12.01 -12.52 5.80
CA VAL A 78 -12.06 -13.05 4.42
C VAL A 78 -10.71 -13.60 3.95
N GLU A 79 -9.62 -13.20 4.59
CA GLU A 79 -8.25 -13.68 4.37
C GLU A 79 -7.90 -14.84 5.31
#